data_AF-A0A9P6YEH1-F1
#
_entry.id   AF-A0A9P6YEH1-F1
#
_cell.length_a   1.000
_cell.length_b   1.000
_cell.length_c   1.000
_cell.angle_alpha   90.00
_cell.angle_beta   90.00
_cell.angle_gamma   90.00
#
_symmetry.space_group_name_H-M   'P 1'
#
loop_
_entity.id
_entity.type
_entity.pdbx_description
1 polymer ?
#
loop_
_entity_poly.entity_id
_entity_poly.type
_entity_poly.pdbx_seq_one_letter_code
_entity_poly.pdbx_strand_id
1 'polypeptide(L)'
;MLASSKSFFLFTILSFVFIQTAFASIYSQLQFIKIVSPKNGDDIEAGKPLVVKYTMQPLISENVSAGKALKLNINFHKRTGNSKQQKVAIIHKSCPVTAKDNKYVTYTKQWTVPKGTAPGSYAVDFVELVQLRRTQITATETVKILNYGSVNIDEFFFVPHICQSGETLSSTEYVVRAGGKGANQSIAFAKAGGRVYHAGNFGHDAVWIKDYMQENGVDMAYANIKKDERNGRAFIQVSADTGDNCIVLYPGTNSTYTAQEAERVLEHFGPNDWIVQQNEISQGGEIMNLAVKKGLSVLFNPAPLTKGILDVFPFDKVTILVVNEHEARSLYEEFGGKEQIAGLDLAESLLTKFDAMQGVIITLGGEGVIARFRKEKEIKDFKIQGRKVQVKDTTAAGDTFVGFFLAAFIRFENEDYFERVKKALEEANYASSLAVQKEGSMDSVPTLEEVDDVHK
;
A
#
# COMPACT_ATOMS: atom_id res chain seq x y z
N MET A 1 -19.73 -42.62 -15.01
CA MET A 1 -20.27 -41.25 -14.83
C MET A 1 -19.58 -40.43 -13.72
N LEU A 2 -18.42 -40.83 -13.17
CA LEU A 2 -17.72 -40.09 -12.10
C LEU A 2 -16.35 -39.52 -12.49
N ALA A 3 -15.94 -39.65 -13.75
CA ALA A 3 -14.65 -39.15 -14.24
C ALA A 3 -14.74 -37.76 -14.92
N SER A 4 -15.94 -37.27 -15.26
CA SER A 4 -16.12 -36.00 -15.99
C SER A 4 -16.25 -34.76 -15.09
N SER A 5 -16.63 -34.90 -13.80
CA SER A 5 -16.82 -33.76 -12.90
C SER A 5 -15.51 -33.21 -12.33
N LYS A 6 -14.52 -34.07 -12.04
CA LYS A 6 -13.20 -33.64 -11.56
C LYS A 6 -12.41 -32.88 -12.64
N SER A 7 -12.54 -33.28 -13.90
CA SER A 7 -11.87 -32.60 -15.02
C SER A 7 -12.49 -31.23 -15.30
N PHE A 8 -13.81 -31.09 -15.15
CA PHE A 8 -14.50 -29.80 -15.26
C PHE A 8 -14.11 -28.85 -14.13
N PHE A 9 -14.07 -29.34 -12.88
CA PHE A 9 -13.69 -28.55 -11.70
C PHE A 9 -12.22 -28.09 -11.74
N LEU A 10 -11.30 -28.95 -12.21
CA LEU A 10 -9.90 -28.60 -12.41
C LEU A 10 -9.73 -27.56 -13.54
N PHE A 11 -10.51 -27.69 -14.63
CA PHE A 11 -10.52 -26.70 -15.71
C PHE A 11 -11.07 -25.35 -15.26
N THR A 12 -12.11 -25.32 -14.42
CA THR A 12 -12.68 -24.07 -13.90
C THR A 12 -11.72 -23.38 -12.93
N ILE A 13 -11.04 -24.12 -12.06
CA ILE A 13 -10.02 -23.55 -11.15
C ILE A 13 -8.80 -23.05 -11.94
N LEU A 14 -8.28 -23.83 -12.90
CA LEU A 14 -7.18 -23.38 -13.76
C LEU A 14 -7.56 -22.15 -14.59
N SER A 15 -8.79 -22.09 -15.11
CA SER A 15 -9.23 -20.91 -15.87
C SER A 15 -9.49 -19.70 -14.98
N PHE A 16 -9.99 -19.85 -13.75
CA PHE A 16 -10.08 -18.74 -12.79
C PHE A 16 -8.71 -18.23 -12.34
N VAL A 17 -7.75 -19.13 -12.07
CA VAL A 17 -6.36 -18.77 -11.73
C VAL A 17 -5.66 -18.11 -12.93
N PHE A 18 -5.85 -18.60 -14.15
CA PHE A 18 -5.35 -17.93 -15.37
C PHE A 18 -6.02 -16.57 -15.61
N ILE A 19 -7.30 -16.42 -15.25
CA ILE A 19 -8.03 -15.16 -15.39
C ILE A 19 -7.55 -14.15 -14.34
N GLN A 20 -7.40 -14.53 -13.07
CA GLN A 20 -6.87 -13.65 -12.02
C GLN A 20 -5.40 -13.28 -12.25
N THR A 21 -4.54 -14.23 -12.63
CA THR A 21 -3.14 -13.93 -12.98
C THR A 21 -3.04 -13.07 -14.24
N ALA A 22 -3.91 -13.28 -15.24
CA ALA A 22 -4.01 -12.39 -16.39
C ALA A 22 -4.44 -10.98 -15.95
N PHE A 23 -5.46 -10.82 -15.11
CA PHE A 23 -5.90 -9.51 -14.63
C PHE A 23 -4.83 -8.81 -13.76
N ALA A 24 -4.20 -9.50 -12.81
CA ALA A 24 -3.09 -8.95 -12.02
C ALA A 24 -1.86 -8.60 -12.88
N SER A 25 -1.54 -9.40 -13.91
CA SER A 25 -0.52 -9.05 -14.90
C SER A 25 -0.91 -7.86 -15.76
N ILE A 26 -2.20 -7.71 -16.10
CA ILE A 26 -2.72 -6.61 -16.90
C ILE A 26 -2.66 -5.30 -16.10
N TYR A 27 -3.00 -5.31 -14.81
CA TYR A 27 -2.92 -4.13 -13.93
C TYR A 27 -1.49 -3.72 -13.61
N SER A 28 -0.56 -4.68 -13.43
CA SER A 28 0.88 -4.39 -13.26
C SER A 28 1.55 -3.94 -14.57
N GLN A 29 0.99 -4.30 -15.73
CA GLN A 29 1.48 -3.92 -17.06
C GLN A 29 0.76 -2.71 -17.68
N LEU A 30 -0.15 -2.06 -16.94
CA LEU A 30 -0.85 -0.88 -17.42
C LEU A 30 0.15 0.23 -17.76
N GLN A 31 0.23 0.49 -19.06
CA GLN A 31 1.12 1.39 -19.79
C GLN A 31 1.73 2.50 -18.93
N PHE A 32 3.05 2.40 -18.74
CA PHE A 32 3.87 3.38 -18.02
C PHE A 32 4.03 4.65 -18.85
N ILE A 33 2.93 5.39 -19.06
CA ILE A 33 3.03 6.80 -19.42
C ILE A 33 3.43 7.54 -18.14
N LYS A 34 4.55 8.24 -18.18
CA LYS A 34 4.98 9.14 -17.11
C LYS A 34 5.21 10.51 -17.70
N ILE A 35 4.58 11.54 -17.15
CA ILE A 35 4.93 12.92 -17.49
C ILE A 35 6.31 13.20 -16.89
N VAL A 36 7.29 13.47 -17.75
CA VAL A 36 8.68 13.80 -17.39
C VAL A 36 8.84 15.31 -17.22
N SER A 37 8.14 16.09 -18.04
CA SER A 37 8.03 17.55 -17.93
C SER A 37 6.66 18.03 -18.44
N PRO A 38 6.10 19.11 -17.90
CA PRO A 38 6.63 19.93 -16.79
C PRO A 38 6.57 19.22 -15.44
N LYS A 39 7.48 19.56 -14.53
CA LYS A 39 7.50 19.12 -13.13
C LYS A 39 6.69 20.07 -12.24
N ASN A 40 6.40 19.62 -11.02
CA ASN A 40 5.84 20.49 -10.00
C ASN A 40 6.81 21.65 -9.71
N GLY A 41 6.31 22.88 -9.78
CA GLY A 41 7.11 24.09 -9.55
C GLY A 41 7.74 24.71 -10.80
N ASP A 42 7.60 24.10 -11.98
CA ASP A 42 8.01 24.74 -13.24
C ASP A 42 7.12 25.97 -13.50
N ASP A 43 7.76 27.09 -13.87
CA ASP A 43 7.04 28.31 -14.27
C ASP A 43 6.37 28.12 -15.63
N ILE A 44 5.05 28.31 -15.68
CA ILE A 44 4.24 28.18 -16.88
C ILE A 44 3.59 29.52 -17.19
N GLU A 45 4.02 30.15 -18.29
CA GLU A 45 3.50 31.43 -18.75
C GLU A 45 2.39 31.27 -19.80
N ALA A 46 1.31 32.01 -19.63
CA ALA A 46 0.24 32.09 -20.62
C ALA A 46 0.78 32.58 -21.98
N GLY A 47 0.36 31.93 -23.05
CA GLY A 47 0.78 32.27 -24.42
C GLY A 47 2.20 31.83 -24.79
N LYS A 48 2.97 31.22 -23.88
CA LYS A 48 4.31 30.68 -24.18
C LYS A 48 4.27 29.19 -24.55
N PRO A 49 5.26 28.68 -25.29
CA PRO A 49 5.43 27.25 -25.52
C PRO A 49 5.75 26.52 -24.22
N LEU A 50 5.03 25.44 -23.93
CA LEU A 50 5.30 24.46 -22.90
C LEU A 50 5.81 23.18 -23.56
N VAL A 51 6.96 22.70 -23.10
CA VAL A 51 7.55 21.44 -23.57
C VAL A 51 7.08 20.31 -22.67
N VAL A 52 6.19 19.48 -23.19
CA VAL A 52 5.68 18.31 -22.48
C VAL A 52 6.45 17.09 -22.93
N LYS A 53 7.25 16.53 -22.02
CA LYS A 53 7.96 15.27 -22.24
C LYS A 53 7.23 14.17 -21.49
N TYR A 54 7.01 13.05 -22.16
CA TYR A 54 6.44 11.87 -21.52
C TYR A 54 7.11 10.61 -22.05
N THR A 55 7.37 9.67 -21.15
CA THR A 55 7.90 8.35 -21.52
C THR A 55 6.75 7.39 -21.54
N MET A 56 6.68 6.52 -22.55
CA MET A 56 5.65 5.49 -22.70
C MET A 56 6.30 4.14 -23.03
N GLN A 57 5.75 3.06 -22.50
CA GLN A 57 6.11 1.68 -22.86
C GLN A 57 4.90 0.98 -23.50
N PRO A 58 5.03 0.41 -24.72
CA PRO A 58 3.98 -0.39 -25.34
C PRO A 58 3.82 -1.77 -24.66
N LEU A 59 2.58 -2.27 -24.60
CA LEU A 59 2.24 -3.63 -24.13
C LEU A 59 2.65 -4.70 -25.16
N ILE A 60 3.80 -5.36 -24.99
CA ILE A 60 4.18 -6.56 -25.76
C ILE A 60 4.50 -7.69 -24.80
N SER A 61 3.72 -8.77 -24.86
CA SER A 61 4.05 -10.06 -24.24
C SER A 61 4.20 -11.10 -25.35
N GLU A 62 5.32 -11.82 -25.40
CA GLU A 62 5.55 -12.96 -26.31
C GLU A 62 5.14 -12.74 -27.79
N ASN A 63 5.49 -11.58 -28.37
CA ASN A 63 5.11 -11.21 -29.75
C ASN A 63 3.60 -11.07 -30.03
N VAL A 64 2.76 -10.95 -29.00
CA VAL A 64 1.32 -10.68 -29.12
C VAL A 64 0.97 -9.39 -28.37
N SER A 65 0.26 -8.48 -29.03
CA SER A 65 -0.29 -7.27 -28.40
C SER A 65 -1.28 -7.67 -27.30
N ALA A 66 -0.96 -7.40 -26.03
CA ALA A 66 -1.86 -7.69 -24.88
C ALA A 66 -3.00 -6.66 -24.74
N GLY A 67 -2.82 -5.49 -25.36
CA GLY A 67 -3.84 -4.47 -25.51
C GLY A 67 -3.48 -3.48 -26.62
N LYS A 68 -4.44 -2.65 -27.02
CA LYS A 68 -4.28 -1.56 -27.99
C LYS A 68 -4.70 -0.25 -27.34
N ALA A 69 -3.79 0.72 -27.27
CA ALA A 69 -4.15 2.08 -26.92
C ALA A 69 -5.14 2.63 -27.98
N LEU A 70 -6.37 2.89 -27.55
CA LEU A 70 -7.42 3.46 -28.39
C LEU A 70 -7.32 4.98 -28.43
N LYS A 71 -6.94 5.58 -27.29
CA LYS A 71 -6.87 7.02 -27.12
C LYS A 71 -5.88 7.37 -26.03
N LEU A 72 -5.07 8.40 -26.27
CA LEU A 72 -4.23 9.01 -25.25
C LEU A 72 -4.59 10.49 -25.18
N ASN A 73 -5.04 10.96 -24.03
CA ASN A 73 -5.14 12.38 -23.74
C ASN A 73 -4.04 12.77 -22.76
N ILE A 74 -3.21 13.74 -23.12
CA ILE A 74 -2.41 14.47 -22.14
C ILE A 74 -3.18 15.73 -21.80
N ASN A 75 -3.56 15.91 -20.55
CA ASN A 75 -4.42 17.04 -20.16
C ASN A 75 -3.63 18.06 -19.35
N PHE A 76 -4.03 19.32 -19.48
CA PHE A 76 -3.53 20.45 -18.72
C PHE A 76 -4.64 20.91 -17.77
N HIS A 77 -4.37 20.90 -16.47
CA HIS A 77 -5.33 21.21 -15.42
C HIS A 77 -4.86 22.37 -14.57
N LYS A 78 -5.79 23.21 -14.12
CA LYS A 78 -5.58 24.12 -12.99
C LYS A 78 -5.59 23.29 -11.71
N ARG A 79 -4.72 23.62 -10.74
CA ARG A 79 -4.66 22.96 -9.43
C ARG A 79 -4.62 23.97 -8.29
N THR A 80 -4.97 23.50 -7.11
CA THR A 80 -4.74 24.18 -5.84
C THR A 80 -4.07 23.18 -4.90
N GLY A 81 -2.83 23.45 -4.48
CA GLY A 81 -2.00 22.44 -3.80
C GLY A 81 -1.78 21.20 -4.68
N ASN A 82 -2.12 20.03 -4.15
CA ASN A 82 -1.99 18.73 -4.84
C ASN A 82 -3.26 18.30 -5.59
N SER A 83 -4.36 19.05 -5.52
CA SER A 83 -5.64 18.66 -6.13
C SER A 83 -5.88 19.34 -7.47
N LYS A 84 -6.22 18.55 -8.50
CA LYS A 84 -6.68 19.03 -9.82
C LYS A 84 -8.09 19.61 -9.67
N GLN A 85 -8.32 20.80 -10.19
CA GLN A 85 -9.57 21.54 -10.02
C GLN A 85 -10.38 21.60 -11.32
N GLN A 86 -9.70 21.93 -12.42
CA GLN A 86 -10.36 22.16 -13.71
C GLN A 86 -9.44 21.76 -14.85
N LYS A 87 -9.95 20.94 -15.77
CA LYS A 87 -9.27 20.70 -17.04
C LYS A 87 -9.36 21.95 -17.92
N VAL A 88 -8.21 22.56 -18.18
CA VAL A 88 -8.07 23.79 -18.97
C VAL A 88 -7.95 23.45 -20.45
N ALA A 89 -7.16 22.43 -20.78
CA ALA A 89 -6.94 22.04 -22.17
C ALA A 89 -6.52 20.57 -22.29
N ILE A 90 -6.56 20.05 -23.52
CA ILE A 90 -5.94 18.78 -23.89
C ILE A 90 -4.72 19.11 -24.75
N ILE A 91 -3.54 18.77 -24.26
CA ILE A 91 -2.23 19.03 -24.87
C ILE A 91 -2.02 18.10 -26.08
N HIS A 92 -2.39 16.83 -25.92
CA HIS A 92 -2.18 15.80 -26.93
C HIS A 92 -3.35 14.80 -26.93
N LYS A 93 -3.76 14.33 -28.11
CA LYS A 93 -4.94 13.44 -28.29
C LYS A 93 -4.62 12.12 -29.02
N SER A 94 -3.36 11.88 -29.39
CA SER A 94 -2.96 10.74 -30.20
C SER A 94 -1.94 9.89 -29.47
N CYS A 95 -2.12 8.57 -29.49
CA CYS A 95 -1.11 7.64 -29.03
C CYS A 95 -0.05 7.47 -30.15
N PRO A 96 1.23 7.78 -29.91
CA PRO A 96 2.20 7.88 -30.99
C PRO A 96 2.64 6.54 -31.61
N VAL A 97 2.39 5.37 -30.99
CA VAL A 97 2.97 4.10 -31.49
C VAL A 97 2.08 2.86 -31.30
N THR A 98 1.92 2.09 -32.38
CA THR A 98 1.59 0.65 -32.38
C THR A 98 2.82 -0.15 -31.97
N ALA A 99 2.68 -0.98 -30.94
CA ALA A 99 3.74 -1.76 -30.32
C ALA A 99 4.63 -2.50 -31.33
N LYS A 100 5.92 -2.11 -31.42
CA LYS A 100 6.94 -2.84 -32.19
C LYS A 100 8.03 -3.45 -31.31
N ASP A 101 8.43 -2.76 -30.23
CA ASP A 101 9.47 -3.22 -29.30
C ASP A 101 9.06 -3.00 -27.83
N ASN A 102 9.48 -3.91 -26.94
CA ASN A 102 9.29 -3.80 -25.48
C ASN A 102 10.32 -2.85 -24.84
N LYS A 103 10.36 -1.59 -25.30
CA LYS A 103 11.28 -0.55 -24.79
C LYS A 103 10.51 0.72 -24.43
N TYR A 104 10.96 1.40 -23.38
CA TYR A 104 10.51 2.75 -23.08
C TYR A 104 10.94 3.72 -24.18
N VAL A 105 10.01 4.52 -24.68
CA VAL A 105 10.28 5.58 -25.65
C VAL A 105 9.82 6.90 -25.06
N THR A 106 10.71 7.89 -25.07
CA THR A 106 10.39 9.26 -24.64
C THR A 106 9.91 10.09 -25.83
N TYR A 107 8.74 10.69 -25.68
CA TYR A 107 8.15 11.61 -26.64
C TYR A 107 8.23 13.03 -26.11
N THR A 108 8.40 13.98 -27.03
CA THR A 108 8.39 15.41 -26.72
C THR A 108 7.33 16.07 -27.56
N LYS A 109 6.41 16.78 -26.90
CA LYS A 109 5.38 17.60 -27.53
C LYS A 109 5.55 19.05 -27.09
N GLN A 110 5.78 19.93 -28.06
CA GLN A 110 5.60 21.36 -27.84
C GLN A 110 4.11 21.71 -27.97
N TRP A 111 3.60 22.44 -26.99
CA TRP A 111 2.22 22.91 -26.94
C TRP A 111 2.17 24.30 -26.33
N THR A 112 1.39 25.22 -26.89
CA THR A 112 1.31 26.61 -26.39
C THR A 112 0.23 26.72 -25.33
N VAL A 113 0.60 27.29 -24.18
CA VAL A 113 -0.34 27.56 -23.09
C VAL A 113 -1.38 28.58 -23.56
N PRO A 114 -2.70 28.38 -23.34
CA PRO A 114 -3.72 29.32 -23.77
C PRO A 114 -3.44 30.73 -23.25
N LYS A 115 -3.64 31.75 -24.12
CA LYS A 115 -3.38 33.15 -23.76
C LYS A 115 -4.24 33.66 -22.59
N GLY A 116 -5.41 33.06 -22.37
CA GLY A 116 -6.32 33.39 -21.26
C GLY A 116 -6.08 32.59 -19.98
N THR A 117 -4.99 31.81 -19.90
CA THR A 117 -4.66 31.05 -18.69
C THR A 117 -4.31 32.02 -17.55
N ALA A 118 -5.11 32.01 -16.48
CA ALA A 118 -4.89 32.87 -15.33
C ALA A 118 -3.58 32.51 -14.58
N PRO A 119 -2.94 33.43 -13.85
CA PRO A 119 -1.86 33.08 -12.95
C PRO A 119 -2.30 32.02 -11.91
N GLY A 120 -1.43 31.06 -11.61
CA GLY A 120 -1.73 30.00 -10.65
C GLY A 120 -0.90 28.74 -10.88
N SER A 121 -1.22 27.68 -10.15
CA SER A 121 -0.56 26.38 -10.28
C SER A 121 -1.29 25.49 -11.28
N TYR A 122 -0.53 24.76 -12.10
CA TYR A 122 -1.08 23.89 -13.15
C TYR A 122 -0.42 22.52 -13.16
N ALA A 123 -1.16 21.47 -13.48
CA ALA A 123 -0.70 20.09 -13.56
C ALA A 123 -0.88 19.53 -14.98
N VAL A 124 0.01 18.65 -15.38
CA VAL A 124 -0.14 17.85 -16.60
C VAL A 124 -0.32 16.40 -16.19
N ASP A 125 -1.32 15.73 -16.74
CA ASP A 125 -1.53 14.29 -16.55
C ASP A 125 -1.80 13.58 -17.87
N PHE A 126 -2.02 12.28 -17.79
CA PHE A 126 -2.54 11.51 -18.91
C PHE A 126 -3.79 10.73 -18.54
N VAL A 127 -4.60 10.49 -19.56
CA VAL A 127 -5.72 9.55 -19.56
C VAL A 127 -5.59 8.71 -20.82
N GLU A 128 -5.31 7.43 -20.68
CA GLU A 128 -5.18 6.48 -21.78
C GLU A 128 -6.33 5.49 -21.75
N LEU A 129 -7.08 5.36 -22.86
CA LEU A 129 -8.07 4.32 -23.03
C LEU A 129 -7.40 3.14 -23.74
N VAL A 130 -7.42 1.98 -23.10
CA VAL A 130 -6.76 0.75 -23.58
C VAL A 130 -7.82 -0.31 -23.87
N GLN A 131 -7.82 -0.85 -25.09
CA GLN A 131 -8.59 -2.04 -25.45
C GLN A 131 -7.78 -3.28 -25.12
N LEU A 132 -8.26 -4.08 -24.19
CA LEU A 132 -7.78 -5.44 -23.94
C LEU A 132 -8.59 -6.44 -24.76
N ARG A 133 -8.21 -7.73 -24.75
CA ARG A 133 -8.87 -8.78 -25.56
C ARG A 133 -10.39 -8.86 -25.35
N ARG A 134 -10.92 -8.50 -24.17
CA ARG A 134 -12.37 -8.60 -23.85
C ARG A 134 -12.97 -7.37 -23.19
N THR A 135 -12.19 -6.35 -22.85
CA THR A 135 -12.64 -5.17 -22.09
C THR A 135 -11.89 -3.91 -22.50
N GLN A 136 -12.43 -2.73 -22.17
CA GLN A 136 -11.71 -1.46 -22.24
C GLN A 136 -11.44 -0.96 -20.83
N ILE A 137 -10.27 -0.37 -20.61
CA ILE A 137 -9.89 0.24 -19.34
C ILE A 137 -9.31 1.63 -19.57
N THR A 138 -9.45 2.51 -18.58
CA THR A 138 -8.88 3.85 -18.59
C THR A 138 -7.70 3.90 -17.62
N ALA A 139 -6.49 4.10 -18.11
CA ALA A 139 -5.27 4.30 -17.33
C ALA A 139 -5.00 5.80 -17.13
N THR A 140 -4.62 6.18 -15.91
CA THR A 140 -4.24 7.55 -15.53
C THR A 140 -2.91 7.54 -14.78
N GLU A 141 -2.34 8.71 -14.47
CA GLU A 141 -1.27 8.79 -13.45
C GLU A 141 -1.79 8.24 -12.13
N THR A 142 -1.52 6.97 -11.85
CA THR A 142 -1.94 6.31 -10.62
C THR A 142 -0.89 6.58 -9.55
N VAL A 143 -1.34 7.14 -8.42
CA VAL A 143 -0.54 7.26 -7.20
C VAL A 143 0.08 5.91 -6.86
N LYS A 144 1.41 5.87 -6.69
CA LYS A 144 2.13 4.63 -6.33
C LYS A 144 2.25 4.54 -4.81
N ILE A 145 2.13 3.33 -4.29
CA ILE A 145 2.38 2.99 -2.90
C ILE A 145 3.69 2.22 -2.84
N LEU A 146 4.71 2.78 -2.20
CA LEU A 146 5.95 2.08 -1.86
C LEU A 146 5.82 1.56 -0.43
N ASN A 147 5.59 0.26 -0.27
CA ASN A 147 5.68 -0.35 1.04
C ASN A 147 7.12 -0.80 1.29
N TYR A 148 7.78 -0.12 2.21
CA TYR A 148 9.18 -0.35 2.56
C TYR A 148 9.21 -1.05 3.92
N GLY A 149 9.17 -2.37 3.91
CA GLY A 149 8.75 -3.13 5.08
C GLY A 149 9.30 -4.54 5.14
N SER A 150 9.01 -5.18 6.27
CA SER A 150 9.50 -6.50 6.65
C SER A 150 8.87 -7.65 5.85
N VAL A 151 9.61 -8.74 5.76
CA VAL A 151 9.13 -10.05 5.35
C VAL A 151 9.60 -11.07 6.38
N ASN A 152 8.67 -11.85 6.94
CA ASN A 152 9.00 -12.93 7.88
C ASN A 152 8.52 -14.29 7.36
N ILE A 153 9.21 -15.34 7.77
CA ILE A 153 8.70 -16.70 7.77
C ILE A 153 8.13 -16.94 9.16
N ASP A 154 6.81 -17.08 9.26
CA ASP A 154 6.13 -17.29 10.53
C ASP A 154 6.01 -18.79 10.78
N GLU A 155 6.57 -19.24 11.90
CA GLU A 155 6.71 -20.63 12.29
C GLU A 155 5.86 -20.89 13.54
N PHE A 156 4.69 -21.47 13.32
CA PHE A 156 3.72 -21.78 14.37
C PHE A 156 3.97 -23.15 14.95
N PHE A 157 4.11 -23.21 16.27
CA PHE A 157 4.18 -24.40 17.09
C PHE A 157 2.95 -24.43 17.98
N PHE A 158 2.02 -25.35 17.70
CA PHE A 158 0.89 -25.57 18.59
C PHE A 158 1.36 -26.42 19.75
N VAL A 159 1.16 -25.95 20.97
CA VAL A 159 1.67 -26.54 22.21
C VAL A 159 0.53 -26.63 23.23
N PRO A 160 0.55 -27.58 24.18
CA PRO A 160 -0.48 -27.64 25.22
C PRO A 160 -0.60 -26.30 25.98
N HIS A 161 0.54 -25.78 26.42
CA HIS A 161 0.70 -24.46 27.05
C HIS A 161 2.00 -23.80 26.57
N ILE A 162 2.14 -22.49 26.79
CA ILE A 162 3.37 -21.76 26.45
C ILE A 162 4.55 -22.29 27.26
N CYS A 163 5.61 -22.70 26.58
CA CYS A 163 6.80 -23.29 27.18
C CYS A 163 7.43 -22.36 28.21
N GLN A 164 7.67 -22.88 29.42
CA GLN A 164 8.30 -22.14 30.50
C GLN A 164 9.81 -22.38 30.57
N SER A 165 10.52 -21.53 31.33
CA SER A 165 11.95 -21.67 31.52
C SER A 165 12.31 -23.02 32.15
N GLY A 166 13.18 -23.78 31.48
CA GLY A 166 13.61 -25.12 31.94
C GLY A 166 12.68 -26.26 31.52
N GLU A 167 11.55 -25.95 30.89
CA GLU A 167 10.64 -26.93 30.33
C GLU A 167 11.07 -27.37 28.92
N THR A 168 10.65 -28.56 28.52
CA THR A 168 10.75 -29.03 27.13
C THR A 168 9.40 -29.59 26.72
N LEU A 169 8.79 -28.98 25.70
CA LEU A 169 7.49 -29.39 25.17
C LEU A 169 7.65 -29.98 23.76
N SER A 170 6.79 -30.95 23.46
CA SER A 170 6.56 -31.39 22.07
C SER A 170 5.38 -30.61 21.50
N SER A 171 5.54 -30.03 20.31
CA SER A 171 4.41 -29.44 19.61
C SER A 171 3.45 -30.54 19.11
N THR A 172 2.16 -30.22 19.12
CA THR A 172 1.10 -31.07 18.55
C THR A 172 0.97 -30.85 17.03
N GLU A 173 1.32 -29.66 16.55
CA GLU A 173 1.29 -29.28 15.15
C GLU A 173 2.38 -28.23 14.85
N TYR A 174 2.89 -28.23 13.61
CA TYR A 174 3.85 -27.26 13.10
C TYR A 174 3.38 -26.72 11.74
N VAL A 175 3.24 -25.40 11.63
CA VAL A 175 2.75 -24.72 10.43
C VAL A 175 3.70 -23.58 10.07
N VAL A 176 4.06 -23.48 8.79
CA VAL A 176 4.87 -22.38 8.25
C VAL A 176 4.02 -21.51 7.33
N ARG A 177 4.05 -20.20 7.54
CA ARG A 177 3.29 -19.22 6.76
C ARG A 177 4.15 -18.04 6.34
N ALA A 178 3.72 -17.35 5.29
CA ALA A 178 4.29 -16.07 4.92
C ALA A 178 3.78 -15.01 5.89
N GLY A 179 4.68 -14.18 6.40
CA GLY A 179 4.37 -13.16 7.40
C GLY A 179 5.23 -11.92 7.28
N GLY A 180 5.23 -11.13 8.35
CA GLY A 180 5.84 -9.80 8.41
C GLY A 180 4.84 -8.72 8.01
N LYS A 181 4.77 -7.63 8.81
CA LYS A 181 3.77 -6.58 8.61
C LYS A 181 3.91 -5.91 7.26
N GLY A 182 5.14 -5.68 6.80
CA GLY A 182 5.40 -5.12 5.48
C GLY A 182 4.80 -5.98 4.36
N ALA A 183 5.07 -7.29 4.39
CA ALA A 183 4.53 -8.21 3.40
C ALA A 183 3.00 -8.34 3.49
N ASN A 184 2.43 -8.48 4.69
CA ASN A 184 0.98 -8.54 4.92
C ASN A 184 0.27 -7.29 4.37
N GLN A 185 0.78 -6.10 4.69
CA GLN A 185 0.23 -4.83 4.21
C GLN A 185 0.35 -4.72 2.69
N SER A 186 1.43 -5.23 2.09
CA SER A 186 1.61 -5.23 0.62
C SER A 186 0.53 -6.05 -0.08
N ILE A 187 0.23 -7.25 0.43
CA ILE A 187 -0.88 -8.06 -0.07
C ILE A 187 -2.21 -7.31 0.08
N ALA A 188 -2.44 -6.67 1.23
CA ALA A 188 -3.66 -5.91 1.47
C ALA A 188 -3.81 -4.71 0.54
N PHE A 189 -2.73 -3.96 0.25
CA PHE A 189 -2.77 -2.90 -0.76
C PHE A 189 -3.14 -3.44 -2.15
N ALA A 190 -2.52 -4.55 -2.56
CA ALA A 190 -2.76 -5.15 -3.88
C ALA A 190 -4.20 -5.67 -4.01
N LYS A 191 -4.69 -6.41 -3.00
CA LYS A 191 -6.06 -6.95 -2.98
C LYS A 191 -7.12 -5.86 -2.87
N ALA A 192 -6.80 -4.72 -2.27
CA ALA A 192 -7.63 -3.52 -2.29
C ALA A 192 -7.54 -2.73 -3.62
N GLY A 193 -6.91 -3.26 -4.67
CA GLY A 193 -6.79 -2.59 -5.97
C GLY A 193 -5.79 -1.42 -6.00
N GLY A 194 -4.91 -1.31 -5.01
CA GLY A 194 -3.84 -0.33 -4.95
C GLY A 194 -2.64 -0.70 -5.83
N ARG A 195 -1.96 0.30 -6.40
CA ARG A 195 -0.71 0.11 -7.14
C ARG A 195 0.48 0.09 -6.19
N VAL A 196 0.79 -1.08 -5.65
CA VAL A 196 1.82 -1.27 -4.62
C VAL A 196 3.11 -1.86 -5.18
N TYR A 197 4.23 -1.32 -4.71
CA TYR A 197 5.57 -1.85 -4.86
C TYR A 197 6.09 -2.23 -3.48
N HIS A 198 6.64 -3.43 -3.35
CA HIS A 198 7.31 -3.85 -2.12
C HIS A 198 8.83 -3.67 -2.27
N ALA A 199 9.41 -2.88 -1.39
CA ALA A 199 10.86 -2.78 -1.23
C ALA A 199 11.28 -3.57 0.01
N GLY A 200 11.98 -4.68 -0.21
CA GLY A 200 12.33 -5.61 0.86
C GLY A 200 13.57 -6.44 0.58
N ASN A 201 14.32 -6.76 1.65
CA ASN A 201 15.43 -7.69 1.60
C ASN A 201 14.94 -9.09 2.01
N PHE A 202 15.06 -10.06 1.11
CA PHE A 202 14.61 -11.44 1.29
C PHE A 202 15.81 -12.35 1.47
N GLY A 203 15.74 -13.25 2.44
CA GLY A 203 16.71 -14.33 2.55
C GLY A 203 16.57 -15.34 1.41
N HIS A 204 17.60 -16.16 1.19
CA HIS A 204 17.55 -17.25 0.21
C HIS A 204 16.41 -18.26 0.48
N ASP A 205 15.94 -18.34 1.73
CA ASP A 205 14.86 -19.20 2.19
C ASP A 205 13.45 -18.58 2.10
N ALA A 206 13.31 -17.35 1.57
CA ALA A 206 12.03 -16.65 1.44
C ALA A 206 11.63 -16.31 -0.02
N VAL A 207 12.29 -16.92 -1.02
CA VAL A 207 11.94 -16.72 -2.45
C VAL A 207 10.47 -17.07 -2.72
N TRP A 208 9.96 -18.12 -2.08
CA TRP A 208 8.56 -18.52 -2.20
C TRP A 208 7.57 -17.46 -1.68
N ILE A 209 7.95 -16.65 -0.67
CA ILE A 209 7.12 -15.53 -0.19
C ILE A 209 7.10 -14.42 -1.24
N LYS A 210 8.27 -14.09 -1.81
CA LYS A 210 8.36 -13.11 -2.90
C LYS A 210 7.46 -13.50 -4.08
N ASP A 211 7.48 -14.78 -4.46
CA ASP A 211 6.69 -15.29 -5.57
C ASP A 211 5.18 -15.28 -5.23
N TYR A 212 4.81 -15.68 -4.01
CA TYR A 212 3.43 -15.57 -3.52
C TYR A 212 2.92 -14.12 -3.51
N MET A 213 3.74 -13.16 -3.07
CA MET A 213 3.38 -11.74 -3.12
C MET A 213 3.17 -11.25 -4.55
N GLN A 214 4.02 -11.67 -5.48
CA GLN A 214 3.92 -11.34 -6.90
C GLN A 214 2.64 -11.93 -7.52
N GLU A 215 2.30 -13.17 -7.21
CA GLU A 215 1.07 -13.84 -7.67
C GLU A 215 -0.20 -13.14 -7.16
N ASN A 216 -0.13 -12.51 -5.99
CA ASN A 216 -1.21 -11.71 -5.41
C ASN A 216 -1.19 -10.22 -5.82
N GLY A 217 -0.44 -9.87 -6.87
CA GLY A 217 -0.51 -8.55 -7.50
C GLY A 217 0.40 -7.48 -6.91
N VAL A 218 1.35 -7.84 -6.05
CA VAL A 218 2.38 -6.92 -5.55
C VAL A 218 3.50 -6.79 -6.58
N ASP A 219 3.93 -5.55 -6.88
CA ASP A 219 5.09 -5.33 -7.71
C ASP A 219 6.39 -5.55 -6.90
N MET A 220 7.18 -6.53 -7.32
CA MET A 220 8.41 -6.97 -6.64
C MET A 220 9.69 -6.40 -7.27
N ALA A 221 9.61 -5.32 -8.06
CA ALA A 221 10.77 -4.73 -8.74
C ALA A 221 11.89 -4.28 -7.78
N TYR A 222 11.57 -4.01 -6.51
CA TYR A 222 12.52 -3.59 -5.47
C TYR A 222 12.75 -4.67 -4.40
N ALA A 223 12.40 -5.92 -4.70
CA ALA A 223 12.75 -7.06 -3.87
C ALA A 223 14.19 -7.48 -4.11
N ASN A 224 14.99 -7.57 -3.05
CA ASN A 224 16.40 -7.92 -3.12
C ASN A 224 16.64 -9.27 -2.44
N ILE A 225 17.12 -10.27 -3.19
CA ILE A 225 17.46 -11.58 -2.62
C ILE A 225 18.89 -11.58 -2.09
N LYS A 226 19.04 -11.63 -0.76
CA LYS A 226 20.31 -11.78 -0.04
C LYS A 226 20.68 -13.27 0.02
N LYS A 227 21.47 -13.73 -0.97
CA LYS A 227 21.79 -15.16 -1.16
C LYS A 227 22.46 -15.82 0.04
N ASP A 228 23.24 -15.05 0.80
CA ASP A 228 24.03 -15.56 1.92
C ASP A 228 23.37 -15.35 3.29
N GLU A 229 22.15 -14.81 3.33
CA GLU A 229 21.44 -14.47 4.56
C GLU A 229 20.13 -15.24 4.71
N ARG A 230 19.74 -15.46 5.98
CA ARG A 230 18.45 -16.03 6.36
C ARG A 230 17.40 -14.94 6.47
N ASN A 231 16.20 -15.23 6.01
CA ASN A 231 15.09 -14.31 6.13
C ASN A 231 14.72 -14.06 7.61
N GLY A 232 14.04 -12.94 7.89
CA GLY A 232 13.39 -12.75 9.18
C GLY A 232 12.40 -13.88 9.49
N ARG A 233 12.23 -14.19 10.78
CA ARG A 233 11.37 -15.28 11.27
C ARG A 233 10.61 -14.86 12.52
N ALA A 234 9.40 -15.39 12.67
CA ALA A 234 8.65 -15.33 13.92
C ALA A 234 8.42 -16.76 14.42
N PHE A 235 9.01 -17.12 15.57
CA PHE A 235 8.72 -18.37 16.25
C PHE A 235 7.51 -18.14 17.16
N ILE A 236 6.38 -18.74 16.81
CA ILE A 236 5.08 -18.48 17.43
C ILE A 236 4.62 -19.75 18.13
N GLN A 237 4.52 -19.71 19.46
CA GLN A 237 3.83 -20.75 20.22
C GLN A 237 2.36 -20.39 20.36
N VAL A 238 1.46 -21.34 20.09
CA VAL A 238 0.01 -21.20 20.28
C VAL A 238 -0.43 -22.23 21.32
N SER A 239 -0.93 -21.75 22.46
CA SER A 239 -1.41 -22.57 23.56
C SER A 239 -2.77 -23.19 23.23
N ALA A 240 -2.87 -24.52 23.21
CA ALA A 240 -4.14 -25.21 23.01
C ALA A 240 -5.08 -25.05 24.22
N ASP A 241 -4.52 -24.92 25.42
CA ASP A 241 -5.29 -24.79 26.66
C ASP A 241 -5.96 -23.41 26.79
N THR A 242 -5.27 -22.35 26.34
CA THR A 242 -5.71 -20.96 26.57
C THR A 242 -5.99 -20.16 25.29
N GLY A 243 -5.42 -20.57 24.16
CA GLY A 243 -5.42 -19.78 22.92
C GLY A 243 -4.40 -18.63 22.91
N ASP A 244 -3.57 -18.51 23.96
CA ASP A 244 -2.54 -17.47 24.04
C ASP A 244 -1.41 -17.72 23.04
N ASN A 245 -0.78 -16.63 22.59
CA ASN A 245 0.36 -16.67 21.69
C ASN A 245 1.62 -16.09 22.34
N CYS A 246 2.76 -16.74 22.14
CA CYS A 246 4.08 -16.23 22.52
C CYS A 246 5.00 -16.18 21.30
N ILE A 247 5.59 -15.02 21.00
CA ILE A 247 6.31 -14.77 19.75
C ILE A 247 7.75 -14.37 20.05
N VAL A 248 8.70 -15.07 19.43
CA VAL A 248 10.13 -14.67 19.39
C VAL A 248 10.51 -14.32 17.97
N LEU A 249 11.02 -13.11 17.75
CA LEU A 249 11.43 -12.64 16.44
C LEU A 249 12.92 -12.84 16.21
N TYR A 250 13.28 -13.41 15.06
CA TYR A 250 14.61 -13.36 14.49
C TYR A 250 14.60 -12.34 13.34
N PRO A 251 15.37 -11.24 13.43
CA PRO A 251 15.24 -10.15 12.45
C PRO A 251 15.74 -10.54 11.04
N GLY A 252 16.75 -11.41 10.93
CA GLY A 252 17.30 -11.86 9.65
C GLY A 252 17.57 -10.71 8.66
N THR A 253 17.22 -10.93 7.39
CA THR A 253 17.35 -9.93 6.32
C THR A 253 16.63 -8.61 6.60
N ASN A 254 15.62 -8.56 7.48
CA ASN A 254 14.95 -7.31 7.83
C ASN A 254 15.88 -6.31 8.55
N SER A 255 17.01 -6.79 9.09
CA SER A 255 18.04 -5.94 9.72
C SER A 255 19.10 -5.40 8.75
N THR A 256 19.02 -5.72 7.45
CA THR A 256 20.13 -5.48 6.50
C THR A 256 19.90 -4.34 5.51
N TYR A 257 18.84 -3.56 5.70
CA TYR A 257 18.59 -2.40 4.85
C TYR A 257 19.68 -1.34 5.01
N THR A 258 19.97 -0.68 3.90
CA THR A 258 20.93 0.42 3.85
C THR A 258 20.29 1.66 3.25
N ALA A 259 20.75 2.83 3.68
CA ALA A 259 20.31 4.10 3.12
C ALA A 259 20.59 4.19 1.60
N GLN A 260 21.71 3.62 1.14
CA GLN A 260 22.09 3.64 -0.28
C GLN A 260 21.20 2.75 -1.16
N GLU A 261 20.69 1.63 -0.63
CA GLU A 261 19.64 0.85 -1.31
C GLU A 261 18.35 1.66 -1.38
N ALA A 262 17.95 2.29 -0.27
CA ALA A 262 16.73 3.10 -0.21
C ALA A 262 16.76 4.30 -1.15
N GLU A 263 17.88 5.03 -1.23
CA GLU A 263 18.04 6.16 -2.15
C GLU A 263 17.78 5.75 -3.60
N ARG A 264 18.34 4.62 -4.05
CA ARG A 264 18.15 4.10 -5.41
C ARG A 264 16.69 3.73 -5.68
N VAL A 265 16.04 3.05 -4.74
CA VAL A 265 14.60 2.73 -4.86
C VAL A 265 13.79 4.03 -4.99
N LEU A 266 14.07 5.02 -4.14
CA LEU A 266 13.34 6.29 -4.08
C LEU A 266 13.55 7.19 -5.29
N GLU A 267 14.54 6.95 -6.17
CA GLU A 267 14.67 7.67 -7.45
C GLU A 267 13.47 7.44 -8.39
N HIS A 268 12.75 6.33 -8.21
CA HIS A 268 11.59 5.98 -9.03
C HIS A 268 10.26 6.52 -8.49
N PHE A 269 10.29 7.19 -7.33
CA PHE A 269 9.14 7.77 -6.65
C PHE A 269 9.28 9.29 -6.50
N GLY A 270 8.17 9.96 -6.19
CA GLY A 270 8.19 11.41 -6.05
C GLY A 270 6.90 11.98 -5.48
N PRO A 271 6.63 13.28 -5.71
CA PRO A 271 5.43 13.94 -5.21
C PRO A 271 4.15 13.20 -5.61
N ASN A 272 3.19 13.16 -4.69
CA ASN A 272 1.92 12.42 -4.78
C ASN A 272 2.01 10.90 -4.59
N ASP A 273 3.20 10.30 -4.55
CA ASP A 273 3.36 8.90 -4.14
C ASP A 273 3.36 8.77 -2.61
N TRP A 274 3.08 7.56 -2.13
CA TRP A 274 3.10 7.23 -0.70
C TRP A 274 4.23 6.29 -0.38
N ILE A 275 4.87 6.51 0.78
CA ILE A 275 5.65 5.48 1.46
C ILE A 275 4.86 4.96 2.66
N VAL A 276 4.88 3.64 2.83
CA VAL A 276 4.31 2.95 3.98
C VAL A 276 5.44 2.26 4.72
N GLN A 277 5.51 2.45 6.04
CA GLN A 277 6.52 1.81 6.88
C GLN A 277 5.91 1.26 8.17
N GLN A 278 6.59 0.25 8.68
CA GLN A 278 6.37 -0.34 10.00
C GLN A 278 7.67 -0.31 10.81
N ASN A 279 7.64 -0.73 12.08
CA ASN A 279 8.83 -0.76 12.94
C ASN A 279 9.48 -2.17 12.99
N GLU A 280 9.70 -2.77 11.83
CA GLU A 280 10.27 -4.13 11.72
C GLU A 280 11.53 -4.21 10.86
N ILE A 281 12.07 -3.07 10.42
CA ILE A 281 13.25 -3.02 9.55
C ILE A 281 14.33 -2.10 10.12
N SER A 282 15.59 -2.38 9.79
CA SER A 282 16.68 -1.43 10.06
C SER A 282 16.56 -0.18 9.19
N GLN A 283 17.19 0.92 9.63
CA GLN A 283 17.24 2.20 8.90
C GLN A 283 15.88 2.86 8.62
N GLY A 284 14.80 2.42 9.28
CA GLY A 284 13.44 2.88 9.00
C GLY A 284 13.29 4.42 9.00
N GLY A 285 13.83 5.10 10.01
CA GLY A 285 13.77 6.57 10.07
C GLY A 285 14.58 7.30 9.00
N GLU A 286 15.74 6.77 8.61
CA GLU A 286 16.52 7.37 7.51
C GLU A 286 15.80 7.20 6.17
N ILE A 287 15.22 6.02 5.93
CA ILE A 287 14.39 5.76 4.75
C ILE A 287 13.20 6.74 4.71
N MET A 288 12.56 6.98 5.85
CA MET A 288 11.46 7.95 5.99
C MET A 288 11.93 9.36 5.61
N ASN A 289 13.08 9.80 6.13
CA ASN A 289 13.66 11.10 5.82
C ASN A 289 13.95 11.25 4.31
N LEU A 290 14.52 10.22 3.68
CA LEU A 290 14.80 10.20 2.25
C LEU A 290 13.51 10.28 1.41
N ALA A 291 12.48 9.54 1.80
CA ALA A 291 11.18 9.56 1.11
C ALA A 291 10.52 10.94 1.18
N VAL A 292 10.55 11.58 2.35
CA VAL A 292 10.03 12.93 2.56
C VAL A 292 10.81 13.96 1.74
N LYS A 293 12.15 13.84 1.65
CA LYS A 293 12.99 14.69 0.78
C LYS A 293 12.60 14.56 -0.71
N LYS A 294 12.07 13.41 -1.13
CA LYS A 294 11.54 13.19 -2.50
C LYS A 294 10.08 13.65 -2.66
N GLY A 295 9.44 14.11 -1.58
CA GLY A 295 8.07 14.64 -1.58
C GLY A 295 6.98 13.58 -1.42
N LEU A 296 7.31 12.37 -0.95
CA LEU A 296 6.32 11.34 -0.66
C LEU A 296 5.54 11.67 0.62
N SER A 297 4.27 11.29 0.64
CA SER A 297 3.48 11.25 1.88
C SER A 297 3.78 9.97 2.65
N VAL A 298 3.76 10.05 3.98
CA VAL A 298 4.13 8.94 4.87
C VAL A 298 2.89 8.42 5.60
N LEU A 299 2.53 7.16 5.34
CA LEU A 299 1.69 6.40 6.27
C LEU A 299 2.60 5.56 7.15
N PHE A 300 2.52 5.77 8.46
CA PHE A 300 3.33 5.03 9.42
C PHE A 300 2.44 4.22 10.36
N ASN A 301 2.68 2.91 10.39
CA ASN A 301 2.13 2.02 11.39
C ASN A 301 3.29 1.52 12.27
N PRO A 302 3.61 2.18 13.41
CA PRO A 302 4.81 1.92 14.20
C PRO A 302 4.71 0.64 15.05
N ALA A 303 4.30 -0.46 14.41
CA ALA A 303 4.13 -1.77 15.02
C ALA A 303 5.32 -2.69 14.68
N PRO A 304 5.86 -3.43 15.65
CA PRO A 304 5.62 -3.29 17.09
C PRO A 304 6.15 -1.94 17.61
N LEU A 305 5.45 -1.33 18.56
CA LEU A 305 5.95 -0.10 19.19
C LEU A 305 7.04 -0.46 20.20
N THR A 306 8.25 0.10 20.01
CA THR A 306 9.39 -0.11 20.92
C THR A 306 9.67 1.13 21.76
N LYS A 307 10.19 0.94 22.96
CA LYS A 307 10.68 2.06 23.78
C LYS A 307 11.80 2.82 23.04
N GLY A 308 11.78 4.15 23.08
CA GLY A 308 12.77 4.98 22.38
C GLY A 308 12.53 5.10 20.88
N ILE A 309 11.33 4.76 20.38
CA ILE A 309 11.00 4.84 18.94
C ILE A 309 11.17 6.26 18.36
N LEU A 310 11.08 7.29 19.22
CA LEU A 310 11.30 8.69 18.84
C LEU A 310 12.74 9.01 18.44
N ASP A 311 13.70 8.24 18.94
CA ASP A 311 15.11 8.37 18.57
C ASP A 311 15.39 7.71 17.20
N VAL A 312 14.51 6.82 16.77
CA VAL A 312 14.66 6.02 15.56
C VAL A 312 13.88 6.59 14.38
N PHE A 313 12.70 7.17 14.62
CA PHE A 313 11.80 7.66 13.56
C PHE A 313 11.45 9.14 13.69
N PRO A 314 11.46 9.89 12.58
CA PRO A 314 11.08 11.31 12.58
C PRO A 314 9.55 11.48 12.52
N PHE A 315 8.88 11.35 13.67
CA PHE A 315 7.41 11.47 13.75
C PHE A 315 6.87 12.82 13.27
N ASP A 316 7.69 13.87 13.27
CA ASP A 316 7.36 15.19 12.72
C ASP A 316 7.19 15.19 11.19
N LYS A 317 7.48 14.07 10.51
CA LYS A 317 7.30 13.88 9.06
C LYS A 317 6.15 12.95 8.70
N VAL A 318 5.52 12.30 9.67
CA VAL A 318 4.44 11.34 9.43
C VAL A 318 3.20 12.09 8.95
N THR A 319 2.61 11.66 7.83
CA THR A 319 1.38 12.26 7.27
C THR A 319 0.13 11.62 7.89
N ILE A 320 0.09 10.28 7.94
CA ILE A 320 -1.00 9.52 8.58
C ILE A 320 -0.37 8.51 9.53
N LEU A 321 -0.78 8.56 10.80
CA LEU A 321 -0.38 7.61 11.82
C LEU A 321 -1.51 6.59 12.03
N VAL A 322 -1.17 5.30 12.00
CA VAL A 322 -2.11 4.21 12.30
C VAL A 322 -1.55 3.36 13.44
N VAL A 323 -2.29 3.26 14.55
CA VAL A 323 -1.88 2.54 15.76
C VAL A 323 -3.07 1.79 16.34
N ASN A 324 -2.83 0.73 17.12
CA ASN A 324 -3.87 0.20 18.01
C ASN A 324 -3.95 0.98 19.33
N GLU A 325 -4.89 0.62 20.22
CA GLU A 325 -5.10 1.30 21.50
C GLU A 325 -3.86 1.28 22.40
N HIS A 326 -3.19 0.13 22.52
CA HIS A 326 -2.01 -0.02 23.35
C HIS A 326 -0.82 0.77 22.78
N GLU A 327 -0.60 0.69 21.46
CA GLU A 327 0.43 1.44 20.75
C GLU A 327 0.19 2.95 20.84
N ALA A 328 -1.06 3.42 20.69
CA ALA A 328 -1.43 4.82 20.85
C ALA A 328 -1.11 5.33 22.25
N ARG A 329 -1.43 4.52 23.27
CA ARG A 329 -1.16 4.88 24.67
C ARG A 329 0.35 4.97 24.94
N SER A 330 1.10 3.95 24.54
CA SER A 330 2.55 3.92 24.74
C SER A 330 3.25 5.05 23.96
N LEU A 331 2.79 5.37 22.75
CA LEU A 331 3.34 6.49 21.99
C LEU A 331 3.05 7.85 22.64
N TYR A 332 1.86 8.03 23.21
CA TYR A 332 1.53 9.24 23.98
C TYR A 332 2.45 9.40 25.20
N GLU A 333 2.79 8.32 25.89
CA GLU A 333 3.75 8.33 26.99
C GLU A 333 5.17 8.68 26.53
N GLU A 334 5.62 8.12 25.40
CA GLU A 334 6.91 8.50 24.78
C GLU A 334 6.94 9.99 24.40
N PHE A 335 5.82 10.57 23.99
CA PHE A 335 5.68 12.02 23.77
C PHE A 335 5.66 12.88 25.04
N GLY A 336 5.78 12.27 26.22
CA GLY A 336 5.80 12.93 27.53
C GLY A 336 4.41 13.08 28.17
N GLY A 337 3.38 12.46 27.61
CA GLY A 337 2.03 12.44 28.14
C GLY A 337 1.95 11.69 29.48
N LYS A 338 1.30 12.28 30.47
CA LYS A 338 1.17 11.71 31.83
C LYS A 338 -0.27 11.43 32.25
N GLU A 339 -1.23 12.12 31.65
CA GLU A 339 -2.64 12.02 31.99
C GLU A 339 -3.25 10.71 31.48
N GLN A 340 -4.31 10.24 32.15
CA GLN A 340 -5.10 9.10 31.67
C GLN A 340 -6.16 9.60 30.68
N ILE A 341 -5.77 9.65 29.41
CA ILE A 341 -6.66 9.95 28.28
C ILE A 341 -6.80 8.72 27.39
N ALA A 342 -7.95 8.60 26.73
CA ALA A 342 -8.29 7.52 25.82
C ALA A 342 -9.16 8.05 24.67
N GLY A 343 -9.47 7.19 23.70
CA GLY A 343 -10.44 7.55 22.67
C GLY A 343 -10.00 8.73 21.79
N LEU A 344 -10.94 9.64 21.50
CA LEU A 344 -10.70 10.80 20.65
C LEU A 344 -9.73 11.82 21.28
N ASP A 345 -9.69 11.92 22.61
CA ASP A 345 -8.75 12.82 23.31
C ASP A 345 -7.30 12.34 23.17
N LEU A 346 -7.10 11.01 23.18
CA LEU A 346 -5.80 10.42 22.87
C LEU A 346 -5.42 10.68 21.40
N ALA A 347 -6.35 10.49 20.46
CA ALA A 347 -6.11 10.81 19.06
C ALA A 347 -5.78 12.31 18.83
N GLU A 348 -6.43 13.21 19.58
CA GLU A 348 -6.13 14.65 19.59
C GLU A 348 -4.69 14.94 20.01
N SER A 349 -4.29 14.35 21.13
CA SER A 349 -2.99 14.57 21.73
C SER A 349 -1.86 14.10 20.82
N LEU A 350 -2.09 13.00 20.07
CA LEU A 350 -1.16 12.52 19.06
C LEU A 350 -1.15 13.42 17.81
N LEU A 351 -2.31 13.80 17.28
CA LEU A 351 -2.43 14.58 16.04
C LEU A 351 -1.82 15.98 16.17
N THR A 352 -2.07 16.63 17.30
CA THR A 352 -1.64 18.02 17.56
C THR A 352 -0.16 18.12 17.91
N LYS A 353 0.53 17.00 18.16
CA LYS A 353 1.95 16.99 18.50
C LYS A 353 2.84 17.51 17.37
N PHE A 354 2.47 17.23 16.11
CA PHE A 354 3.29 17.58 14.95
C PHE A 354 2.43 18.09 13.80
N ASP A 355 2.70 19.29 13.28
CA ASP A 355 1.89 19.94 12.23
C ASP A 355 1.80 19.16 10.90
N ALA A 356 2.79 18.35 10.58
CA ALA A 356 2.79 17.54 9.36
C ALA A 356 1.72 16.43 9.38
N MET A 357 1.33 15.96 10.56
CA MET A 357 0.41 14.83 10.72
C MET A 357 -1.02 15.24 10.36
N GLN A 358 -1.54 14.77 9.24
CA GLN A 358 -2.89 15.12 8.79
C GLN A 358 -3.97 14.18 9.33
N GLY A 359 -3.59 12.99 9.82
CA GLY A 359 -4.53 12.03 10.37
C GLY A 359 -3.91 11.11 11.42
N VAL A 360 -4.68 10.81 12.45
CA VAL A 360 -4.40 9.74 13.42
C VAL A 360 -5.58 8.78 13.39
N ILE A 361 -5.28 7.49 13.23
CA ILE A 361 -6.23 6.40 13.28
C ILE A 361 -5.85 5.49 14.44
N ILE A 362 -6.80 5.24 15.33
CA ILE A 362 -6.67 4.27 16.43
C ILE A 362 -7.65 3.13 16.20
N THR A 363 -7.13 1.95 15.87
CA THR A 363 -7.93 0.73 15.71
C THR A 363 -8.26 0.13 17.08
N LEU A 364 -9.53 -0.24 17.28
CA LEU A 364 -10.10 -0.71 18.56
C LEU A 364 -10.49 -2.21 18.51
N GLY A 365 -9.83 -2.98 17.64
CA GLY A 365 -10.18 -4.38 17.39
C GLY A 365 -11.65 -4.55 17.02
N GLY A 366 -12.37 -5.40 17.76
CA GLY A 366 -13.78 -5.68 17.53
C GLY A 366 -14.73 -4.49 17.74
N GLU A 367 -14.27 -3.42 18.40
CA GLU A 367 -15.06 -2.20 18.62
C GLU A 367 -14.99 -1.21 17.45
N GLY A 368 -14.10 -1.47 16.48
CA GLY A 368 -13.99 -0.72 15.23
C GLY A 368 -12.81 0.26 15.23
N VAL A 369 -13.07 1.51 14.86
CA VAL A 369 -12.00 2.51 14.72
C VAL A 369 -12.48 3.89 15.14
N ILE A 370 -11.57 4.64 15.76
CA ILE A 370 -11.69 6.08 15.94
C ILE A 370 -10.56 6.75 15.17
N ALA A 371 -10.84 7.91 14.61
CA ALA A 371 -9.83 8.69 13.91
C ALA A 371 -10.12 10.18 14.02
N ARG A 372 -9.05 10.96 13.90
CA ARG A 372 -9.13 12.41 13.78
C ARG A 372 -8.27 12.85 12.62
N PHE A 373 -8.87 13.61 11.71
CA PHE A 373 -8.18 14.15 10.54
C PHE A 373 -8.30 15.66 10.51
N ARG A 374 -7.26 16.31 9.99
CA ARG A 374 -7.27 17.74 9.70
C ARG A 374 -7.06 18.01 8.21
N LYS A 375 -7.61 19.13 7.77
CA LYS A 375 -7.37 19.75 6.46
C LYS A 375 -7.29 21.25 6.70
N GLU A 376 -6.11 21.81 6.49
CA GLU A 376 -5.84 23.21 6.83
C GLU A 376 -6.18 23.50 8.31
N LYS A 377 -7.18 24.34 8.58
CA LYS A 377 -7.64 24.70 9.93
C LYS A 377 -8.81 23.85 10.42
N GLU A 378 -9.42 23.05 9.56
CA GLU A 378 -10.58 22.22 9.90
C GLU A 378 -10.11 20.87 10.43
N ILE A 379 -10.72 20.42 11.53
CA ILE A 379 -10.49 19.12 12.16
C ILE A 379 -11.82 18.40 12.24
N LYS A 380 -11.84 17.10 11.91
CA LYS A 380 -13.04 16.26 11.99
C LYS A 380 -12.75 14.93 12.64
N ASP A 381 -13.72 14.50 13.44
CA ASP A 381 -13.72 13.23 14.15
C ASP A 381 -14.48 12.17 13.37
N PHE A 382 -13.98 10.94 13.46
CA PHE A 382 -14.57 9.78 12.86
C PHE A 382 -14.63 8.67 13.90
N LYS A 383 -15.78 8.00 13.97
CA LYS A 383 -15.98 6.79 14.76
C LYS A 383 -16.76 5.82 13.92
N ILE A 384 -16.12 4.72 13.53
CA ILE A 384 -16.75 3.64 12.77
C ILE A 384 -16.89 2.45 13.70
N GLN A 385 -18.12 2.02 13.93
CA GLN A 385 -18.42 0.87 14.78
C GLN A 385 -17.84 -0.41 14.15
N GLY A 386 -17.22 -1.25 14.97
CA GLY A 386 -16.82 -2.59 14.56
C GLY A 386 -18.03 -3.46 14.22
N ARG A 387 -17.80 -4.53 13.44
CA ARG A 387 -18.84 -5.50 13.09
C ARG A 387 -18.71 -6.73 13.97
N LYS A 388 -19.84 -7.16 14.55
CA LYS A 388 -19.91 -8.44 15.26
C LYS A 388 -19.87 -9.57 14.26
N VAL A 389 -18.76 -10.31 14.25
CA VAL A 389 -18.50 -11.45 13.37
C VAL A 389 -17.96 -12.61 14.18
N GLN A 390 -18.07 -13.83 13.64
CA GLN A 390 -17.44 -14.99 14.26
C GLN A 390 -15.93 -14.97 13.96
N VAL A 391 -15.13 -14.63 14.95
CA VAL A 391 -13.67 -14.56 14.83
C VAL A 391 -13.09 -15.97 14.80
N LYS A 392 -12.24 -16.24 13.81
CA LYS A 392 -11.42 -17.46 13.71
C LYS A 392 -9.96 -17.17 14.01
N ASP A 393 -9.41 -16.15 13.38
CA ASP A 393 -8.00 -15.77 13.49
C ASP A 393 -7.89 -14.26 13.33
N THR A 394 -7.30 -13.55 14.29
CA THR A 394 -7.13 -12.08 14.20
C THR A 394 -5.81 -11.68 13.55
N THR A 395 -4.99 -12.64 13.13
CA THR A 395 -3.73 -12.41 12.45
C THR A 395 -3.95 -11.57 11.19
N ALA A 396 -3.07 -10.59 10.94
CA ALA A 396 -3.12 -9.65 9.83
C ALA A 396 -4.36 -8.73 9.77
N ALA A 397 -5.25 -8.69 10.78
CA ALA A 397 -6.40 -7.78 10.78
C ALA A 397 -5.98 -6.30 10.69
N GLY A 398 -4.99 -5.89 11.49
CA GLY A 398 -4.44 -4.53 11.45
C GLY A 398 -3.72 -4.22 10.13
N ASP A 399 -3.00 -5.20 9.57
CA ASP A 399 -2.32 -5.04 8.28
C ASP A 399 -3.32 -4.91 7.13
N THR A 400 -4.42 -5.68 7.18
CA THR A 400 -5.56 -5.57 6.27
C THR A 400 -6.19 -4.18 6.36
N PHE A 401 -6.42 -3.69 7.57
CA PHE A 401 -6.96 -2.35 7.79
C PHE A 401 -6.08 -1.28 7.12
N VAL A 402 -4.78 -1.29 7.39
CA VAL A 402 -3.82 -0.32 6.82
C VAL A 402 -3.84 -0.38 5.29
N GLY A 403 -3.81 -1.61 4.75
CA GLY A 403 -3.88 -1.90 3.32
C GLY A 403 -5.08 -1.25 2.64
N PHE A 404 -6.27 -1.62 3.10
CA PHE A 404 -7.53 -1.15 2.54
C PHE A 404 -7.74 0.35 2.77
N PHE A 405 -7.35 0.87 3.94
CA PHE A 405 -7.52 2.30 4.24
C PHE A 405 -6.79 3.17 3.23
N LEU A 406 -5.49 2.95 3.00
CA LEU A 406 -4.73 3.82 2.09
C LEU A 406 -5.13 3.61 0.64
N ALA A 407 -5.40 2.37 0.22
CA ALA A 407 -5.86 2.09 -1.13
C ALA A 407 -7.21 2.78 -1.40
N ALA A 408 -8.19 2.62 -0.51
CA ALA A 408 -9.48 3.31 -0.59
C ALA A 408 -9.32 4.83 -0.54
N PHE A 409 -8.48 5.33 0.38
CA PHE A 409 -8.17 6.75 0.46
C PHE A 409 -7.64 7.27 -0.87
N ILE A 410 -6.72 6.57 -1.54
CA ILE A 410 -6.23 6.96 -2.87
C ILE A 410 -7.34 6.89 -3.93
N ARG A 411 -8.13 5.80 -3.98
CA ARG A 411 -9.20 5.62 -4.98
C ARG A 411 -10.30 6.67 -4.87
N PHE A 412 -10.61 7.13 -3.66
CA PHE A 412 -11.62 8.17 -3.40
C PHE A 412 -11.06 9.60 -3.48
N GLU A 413 -9.97 9.85 -4.20
CA GLU A 413 -9.34 11.18 -4.31
C GLU A 413 -10.24 12.29 -4.87
N ASN A 414 -11.29 11.93 -5.61
CA ASN A 414 -12.25 12.86 -6.22
C ASN A 414 -13.40 13.28 -5.28
N GLU A 415 -13.51 12.63 -4.11
CA GLU A 415 -14.49 12.98 -3.09
C GLU A 415 -14.04 14.20 -2.28
N ASP A 416 -14.97 14.82 -1.54
CA ASP A 416 -14.56 15.76 -0.49
C ASP A 416 -13.58 15.07 0.47
N TYR A 417 -12.60 15.81 1.00
CA TYR A 417 -11.52 15.23 1.80
C TYR A 417 -12.04 14.46 3.02
N PHE A 418 -13.03 14.99 3.73
CA PHE A 418 -13.53 14.31 4.93
C PHE A 418 -14.47 13.16 4.57
N GLU A 419 -15.18 13.25 3.45
CA GLU A 419 -15.96 12.13 2.92
C GLU A 419 -15.06 10.99 2.42
N ARG A 420 -13.97 11.33 1.75
CA ARG A 420 -12.88 10.42 1.35
C ARG A 420 -12.31 9.67 2.55
N VAL A 421 -12.00 10.38 3.65
CA VAL A 421 -11.53 9.76 4.91
C VAL A 421 -12.58 8.80 5.45
N LYS A 422 -13.84 9.22 5.54
CA LYS A 422 -14.93 8.39 6.07
C LYS A 422 -15.07 7.09 5.28
N LYS A 423 -15.19 7.18 3.95
CA LYS A 423 -15.34 6.01 3.06
C LYS A 423 -14.15 5.06 3.19
N ALA A 424 -12.93 5.59 3.26
CA ALA A 424 -11.73 4.79 3.44
C ALA A 424 -11.70 4.05 4.80
N LEU A 425 -12.13 4.71 5.89
CA LEU A 425 -12.23 4.08 7.21
C LEU A 425 -13.31 2.99 7.24
N GLU A 426 -14.47 3.23 6.60
CA GLU A 426 -15.57 2.27 6.52
C GLU A 426 -15.17 1.01 5.74
N GLU A 427 -14.51 1.17 4.58
CA GLU A 427 -14.03 0.06 3.77
C GLU A 427 -12.94 -0.74 4.49
N ALA A 428 -11.96 -0.07 5.09
CA ALA A 428 -10.88 -0.72 5.85
C ALA A 428 -11.39 -1.51 7.06
N ASN A 429 -12.31 -0.92 7.82
CA ASN A 429 -12.95 -1.58 8.94
C ASN A 429 -13.75 -2.81 8.48
N TYR A 430 -14.42 -2.71 7.33
CA TYR A 430 -15.18 -3.82 6.79
C TYR A 430 -14.27 -4.96 6.29
N ALA A 431 -13.24 -4.65 5.51
CA ALA A 431 -12.26 -5.62 5.03
C ALA A 431 -11.59 -6.38 6.20
N SER A 432 -11.23 -5.66 7.27
CA SER A 432 -10.67 -6.27 8.48
C SER A 432 -11.65 -7.23 9.15
N SER A 433 -12.95 -6.88 9.17
CA SER A 433 -13.99 -7.77 9.71
C SER A 433 -14.17 -9.05 8.89
N LEU A 434 -13.86 -9.03 7.59
CA LEU A 434 -13.87 -10.22 6.74
C LEU A 434 -12.62 -11.06 6.97
N ALA A 435 -11.45 -10.42 7.08
CA ALA A 435 -10.18 -11.12 7.31
C ALA A 435 -10.24 -11.99 8.57
N VAL A 436 -10.80 -11.45 9.67
CA VAL A 436 -10.83 -12.20 10.94
C VAL A 436 -11.74 -13.44 10.96
N GLN A 437 -12.55 -13.64 9.92
CA GLN A 437 -13.44 -14.80 9.77
C GLN A 437 -12.78 -15.97 9.02
N LYS A 438 -11.57 -15.76 8.47
CA LYS A 438 -10.76 -16.76 7.78
C LYS A 438 -9.50 -17.02 8.60
N GLU A 439 -8.99 -18.25 8.56
CA GLU A 439 -7.68 -18.55 9.14
C GLU A 439 -6.56 -18.06 8.22
N GLY A 440 -5.43 -17.66 8.79
CA GLY A 440 -4.23 -17.31 8.03
C GLY A 440 -3.93 -15.81 7.99
N SER A 441 -2.66 -15.49 7.69
CA SER A 441 -2.17 -14.11 7.62
C SER A 441 -2.52 -13.48 6.27
N MET A 442 -1.69 -13.64 5.24
CA MET A 442 -1.94 -13.07 3.91
C MET A 442 -3.13 -13.70 3.18
N ASP A 443 -3.41 -14.98 3.48
CA ASP A 443 -4.50 -15.75 2.87
C ASP A 443 -5.89 -15.26 3.32
N SER A 444 -6.00 -14.71 4.53
CA SER A 444 -7.28 -14.23 5.07
C SER A 444 -7.71 -12.89 4.47
N VAL A 445 -6.75 -12.11 3.96
CA VAL A 445 -6.99 -10.79 3.37
C VAL A 445 -8.01 -10.91 2.23
N PRO A 446 -9.16 -10.22 2.30
CA PRO A 446 -10.17 -10.27 1.26
C PRO A 446 -9.73 -9.53 -0.01
N THR A 447 -10.35 -9.86 -1.13
CA THR A 447 -10.28 -9.09 -2.38
C THR A 447 -11.22 -7.88 -2.33
N LEU A 448 -10.96 -6.86 -3.15
CA LEU A 448 -11.84 -5.70 -3.26
C LEU A 448 -13.26 -6.12 -3.69
N GLU A 449 -13.39 -7.10 -4.59
CA GLU A 449 -14.69 -7.63 -5.00
C GLU A 449 -15.48 -8.23 -3.83
N GLU A 450 -14.82 -8.99 -2.94
CA GLU A 450 -15.46 -9.54 -1.73
C GLU A 450 -15.92 -8.44 -0.76
N VAL A 451 -15.23 -7.30 -0.73
CA VAL A 451 -15.59 -6.14 0.09
C VAL A 451 -16.73 -5.35 -0.55
N ASP A 452 -16.74 -5.19 -1.88
CA ASP A 452 -17.75 -4.44 -2.62
C ASP A 452 -19.09 -5.19 -2.75
N ASP A 453 -19.07 -6.53 -2.86
CA ASP A 453 -20.29 -7.31 -3.11
C ASP A 453 -21.31 -7.30 -1.97
N VAL A 454 -20.94 -6.82 -0.77
CA VAL A 454 -21.83 -6.75 0.41
C VAL A 454 -22.42 -5.35 0.64
N HIS A 455 -22.05 -4.38 -0.20
CA HIS A 455 -22.75 -3.09 -0.30
C HIS A 455 -23.93 -3.13 -1.30
N LYS A 456 -24.10 -4.25 -2.02
CA LYS A 456 -25.33 -4.62 -2.74
C LYS A 456 -26.26 -5.41 -1.82
#